data_AF-A0A3A8J449-F1
#
_entry.id   AF-A0A3A8J449-F1
#
_cell.length_a   1.000
_cell.length_b   1.000
_cell.length_c   1.000
_cell.angle_alpha   90.00
_cell.angle_beta   90.00
_cell.angle_gamma   90.00
#
_symmetry.space_group_name_H-M   'P 1'
#
loop_
_entity.id
_entity.type
_entity.pdbx_description
1 polymer ?
#
loop_
_entity_poly.entity_id
_entity_poly.type
_entity_poly.pdbx_seq_one_letter_code
_entity_poly.pdbx_strand_id
1 'polypeptide(L)' 'MRVAIIAGLMAVGLLAGCGGAEEMEPMSPEETQRVVEMAVPSACTDACDQKYYQCYFGGGDPYYCNSYRAFCISQCP' A
#
# COMPACT_ATOMS: atom_id res chain seq x y z
N MET A 1 -20.82 -50.87 -5.55
CA MET A 1 -19.35 -51.03 -5.53
C MET A 1 -18.82 -50.03 -6.56
N ARG A 2 -17.99 -49.03 -6.29
CA ARG A 2 -16.91 -48.87 -5.30
C ARG A 2 -16.78 -47.38 -4.97
N VAL A 3 -16.51 -47.15 -3.68
CA VAL A 3 -16.18 -45.88 -3.03
C VAL A 3 -14.90 -45.28 -3.62
N ALA A 4 -14.86 -43.96 -3.79
CA ALA A 4 -13.63 -43.18 -3.66
C ALA A 4 -13.98 -41.72 -3.31
N ILE A 5 -14.12 -41.45 -2.02
CA ILE A 5 -13.98 -40.11 -1.45
C ILE A 5 -12.50 -39.75 -1.57
N ILE A 6 -12.17 -38.70 -2.32
CA ILE A 6 -10.84 -38.07 -2.22
C ILE A 6 -11.02 -36.84 -1.34
N ALA A 7 -10.71 -37.06 -0.05
CA ALA A 7 -10.42 -36.02 0.90
C ALA A 7 -9.03 -35.44 0.63
N GLY A 8 -8.89 -34.14 0.85
CA GLY A 8 -7.62 -33.53 1.27
C GLY A 8 -6.76 -32.96 0.15
N LEU A 9 -6.79 -31.63 0.04
CA LEU A 9 -5.60 -30.77 0.08
C LEU A 9 -6.06 -29.32 0.32
N MET A 10 -6.41 -29.07 1.58
CA MET A 10 -6.29 -27.73 2.18
C MET A 10 -4.79 -27.45 2.37
N ALA A 11 -4.37 -26.20 2.13
CA ALA A 11 -2.99 -25.70 2.14
C ALA A 11 -2.15 -26.21 0.97
N VAL A 12 -1.69 -25.38 0.03
CA VAL A 12 -0.77 -24.26 0.26
C VAL A 12 -0.99 -23.20 -0.82
N GLY A 13 -1.38 -21.99 -0.43
CA GLY A 13 -1.49 -20.84 -1.34
C GLY A 13 -1.28 -19.48 -0.66
N LEU A 14 -0.65 -19.47 0.52
CA LEU A 14 -0.56 -18.31 1.43
C LEU A 14 0.81 -17.60 1.40
N LEU A 15 1.56 -17.64 0.29
CA LEU A 15 2.90 -17.03 0.23
C LEU A 15 3.18 -16.40 -1.15
N ALA A 16 2.53 -15.26 -1.44
CA ALA A 16 3.13 -14.08 -2.10
C ALA A 16 2.05 -13.14 -2.68
N GLY A 17 1.84 -11.99 -2.05
CA GLY A 17 1.30 -10.79 -2.73
C GLY A 17 0.04 -10.18 -2.12
N CYS A 18 0.24 -9.02 -1.48
CA CYS A 18 -0.71 -7.92 -1.19
C CYS A 18 -2.18 -8.25 -0.91
N GLY A 19 -2.58 -8.10 0.36
CA GLY A 19 -3.95 -7.76 0.73
C GLY A 19 -4.68 -8.85 1.50
N GLY A 20 -4.19 -9.18 2.69
CA GLY A 20 -5.08 -9.73 3.71
C GLY A 20 -6.13 -8.67 4.02
N ALA A 21 -7.40 -9.03 3.95
CA ALA A 21 -8.43 -8.28 4.66
C ALA A 21 -8.20 -8.58 6.15
N GLU A 22 -7.23 -7.88 6.73
CA GLU A 22 -7.11 -7.75 8.16
C GLU A 22 -8.37 -7.00 8.61
N GLU A 23 -9.14 -7.69 9.44
CA GLU A 23 -10.27 -7.16 10.18
C GLU A 23 -9.77 -5.86 10.80
N MET A 24 -10.24 -4.72 10.31
CA MET A 24 -9.81 -3.42 10.80
C MET A 24 -10.34 -3.30 12.23
N GLU A 25 -9.56 -3.77 13.21
CA GLU A 25 -9.76 -3.40 14.59
C GLU A 25 -9.81 -1.87 14.60
N PRO A 26 -10.83 -1.25 15.22
CA PRO A 26 -10.92 0.19 15.26
C PRO A 26 -9.68 0.70 15.99
N MET A 27 -8.73 1.21 15.20
CA MET A 27 -7.50 1.81 15.67
C MET A 27 -7.87 2.85 16.74
N SER A 28 -7.24 2.76 17.91
CA SER A 28 -7.49 3.71 19.01
C SER A 28 -7.40 5.15 18.46
N PRO A 29 -8.24 6.09 18.94
CA PRO A 29 -8.20 7.48 18.49
C PRO A 29 -6.80 8.11 18.66
N GLU A 30 -5.98 7.61 19.59
CA GLU A 30 -4.59 8.06 19.78
C GLU A 30 -3.65 7.56 18.68
N GLU A 31 -3.82 6.32 18.21
CA GLU A 31 -3.06 5.82 17.06
C GLU A 31 -3.51 6.47 15.76
N THR A 32 -4.81 6.70 15.60
CA THR A 32 -5.35 7.44 14.46
C THR A 32 -4.80 8.87 14.43
N GLN A 33 -4.74 9.56 15.58
CA GLN A 33 -4.15 10.91 15.65
C GLN A 33 -2.66 10.91 15.33
N ARG A 34 -1.88 9.92 15.78
CA ARG A 34 -0.46 9.81 15.39
C ARG A 34 -0.30 9.57 13.89
N VAL A 35 -1.13 8.71 13.29
CA VAL A 35 -1.11 8.48 11.85
C VAL A 35 -1.50 9.76 11.11
N VAL A 36 -2.49 10.51 11.59
CA VAL A 36 -2.90 11.79 10.99
C VAL A 36 -1.81 12.85 11.14
N GLU A 37 -1.14 12.98 12.29
CA GLU A 37 -0.01 13.89 12.49
C GLU A 37 1.19 13.52 11.61
N MET A 38 1.46 12.23 11.41
CA MET A 38 2.48 11.76 10.46
C MET A 38 2.05 11.94 8.99
N ALA A 39 0.74 12.00 8.72
CA ALA A 39 0.17 12.15 7.39
C ALA A 39 -0.16 13.60 7.01
N VAL A 40 0.04 14.59 7.90
CA VAL A 40 -0.11 16.00 7.53
C VAL A 40 0.90 16.28 6.42
N PRO A 41 0.44 16.60 5.19
CA PRO A 41 1.34 16.88 4.09
C PRO A 41 2.24 18.06 4.49
N SER A 42 3.54 17.82 4.52
CA SER A 42 4.50 18.91 4.59
C SER A 42 4.60 19.54 3.19
N ALA A 43 5.05 20.80 3.14
CA ALA A 43 5.31 21.47 1.85
C ALA A 43 6.28 20.65 0.95
N CYS A 44 7.14 19.82 1.56
CA CYS A 44 8.00 18.89 0.84
C CYS A 44 7.21 17.73 0.21
N THR A 45 6.36 17.04 0.99
CA THR A 45 5.54 15.94 0.46
C THR A 45 4.56 16.42 -0.61
N ASP A 46 3.98 17.62 -0.45
CA ASP A 46 3.12 18.23 -1.48
C ASP A 46 3.86 18.50 -2.80
N ALA A 47 5.11 18.97 -2.73
CA ALA A 47 5.93 19.18 -3.92
C ALA A 47 6.26 17.86 -4.63
N CYS A 48 6.51 16.78 -3.86
CA CYS A 48 6.69 15.44 -4.40
C CYS A 48 5.41 14.94 -5.09
N ASP A 49 4.25 15.18 -4.49
CA ASP A 49 2.95 14.78 -5.04
C ASP A 49 2.62 15.55 -6.32
N GLN A 50 2.91 16.84 -6.38
CA GLN A 50 2.77 17.62 -7.61
C GLN A 50 3.60 17.04 -8.77
N LYS A 51 4.87 16.67 -8.52
CA LYS A 51 5.70 16.04 -9.55
C LYS A 51 5.20 14.66 -9.94
N TYR A 52 4.68 13.89 -8.99
CA TYR A 52 4.02 12.63 -9.27
C TYR A 52 2.83 12.82 -10.21
N TYR A 53 1.92 13.76 -9.92
CA TYR A 53 0.74 13.98 -10.76
C TYR A 53 1.13 14.44 -12.17
N GLN A 54 2.14 15.31 -12.30
CA GLN A 54 2.67 15.71 -13.61
C GLN A 54 3.24 14.52 -14.38
N CYS A 55 3.95 13.61 -13.70
CA CYS A 55 4.48 12.39 -14.31
C CYS A 55 3.36 11.44 -14.74
N TYR A 56 2.44 11.13 -13.83
CA TYR A 56 1.39 10.13 -14.04
C TYR A 56 0.38 10.58 -15.10
N PHE A 57 -0.10 11.82 -15.02
CA PHE A 57 -1.05 12.36 -16.00
C PHE A 57 -0.39 12.89 -17.28
N GLY A 58 0.93 13.12 -17.26
CA GLY A 58 1.72 13.44 -18.45
C GLY A 58 2.05 12.25 -19.34
N GLY A 59 1.60 11.04 -18.99
CA GLY A 59 1.87 9.81 -19.73
C GLY A 59 3.21 9.13 -19.37
N GLY A 60 3.79 9.47 -18.22
CA GLY A 60 4.95 8.78 -17.68
C GLY A 60 4.63 7.35 -17.24
N ASP A 61 5.66 6.52 -17.16
CA ASP A 61 5.52 5.15 -16.67
C ASP A 61 5.02 5.13 -15.21
N PRO A 62 3.90 4.45 -14.90
CA PRO A 62 3.33 4.43 -13.55
C PRO A 62 4.31 3.95 -12.48
N TYR A 63 5.15 2.96 -12.79
CA TYR A 63 6.12 2.41 -11.84
C TYR A 63 7.23 3.43 -11.53
N TYR A 64 7.73 4.10 -12.57
CA TYR A 64 8.69 5.19 -12.44
C TYR A 64 8.12 6.37 -11.64
N CYS A 65 6.91 6.83 -11.96
CA CYS A 65 6.29 7.96 -11.26
C CYS A 65 6.13 7.66 -9.75
N ASN A 66 5.69 6.44 -9.41
CA ASN A 66 5.54 6.02 -8.02
C ASN A 66 6.88 5.87 -7.28
N SER A 67 7.89 5.27 -7.93
CA SER A 67 9.21 5.12 -7.32
C SER A 67 9.90 6.48 -7.10
N TYR A 68 9.78 7.41 -8.04
CA TYR A 68 10.24 8.79 -7.87
C TYR A 68 9.53 9.48 -6.70
N ARG A 69 8.20 9.34 -6.59
CA ARG A 69 7.42 9.94 -5.50
C ARG A 69 7.89 9.43 -4.14
N ALA A 70 8.03 8.11 -3.98
CA ALA A 70 8.50 7.50 -2.74
C ALA A 70 9.91 7.94 -2.37
N PHE A 71 10.82 8.00 -3.35
CA PHE A 71 12.18 8.51 -3.13
C PHE A 71 12.20 10.00 -2.73
N CYS A 72 11.37 10.82 -3.38
CA CYS A 72 11.24 12.23 -3.06
C CYS A 72 10.78 12.44 -1.61
N ILE A 73 9.73 11.71 -1.18
CA ILE A 73 9.20 11.77 0.18
C ILE A 73 10.25 11.31 1.20
N SER A 74 11.07 10.30 0.88
CA SER A 74 12.12 9.81 1.78
C SER A 74 13.24 10.82 2.06
N GLN A 75 13.34 11.88 1.25
CA GLN A 75 14.33 12.95 1.42
C GLN A 75 13.74 14.19 2.10
N CYS A 76 12.46 14.17 2.46
CA CYS A 76 11.85 15.26 3.21
C CYS A 76 12.38 15.27 4.66
N PRO A 77 12.68 16.47 5.20
CA PRO A 77 13.19 16.63 6.57
C PRO A 77 12.15 16.36 7.65
#